data_AF-A0A6P6Q0S3-F1
#
_entry.id   AF-A0A6P6Q0S3-F1
#
_cell.length_a   1.000
_cell.length_b   1.000
_cell.length_c   1.000
_cell.angle_alpha   90.00
_cell.angle_beta   90.00
_cell.angle_gamma   90.00
#
_symmetry.space_group_name_H-M   'P 1'
#
loop_
_entity.id
_entity.type
_entity.pdbx_description
1 polymer ?
#
loop_
_entity_poly.entity_id
_entity_poly.type
_entity_poly.pdbx_seq_one_letter_code
_entity_poly.pdbx_strand_id
1 'polypeptide(L)'
;MNQTLLINFTETQLYRETHTDCIMNDDVMLNVPVIRQLYHWDCGLACSRMVLEYLNPVSEEEFQRACLDLEFTESVWTIDLAYLMCKLGVRHCFCTQTLGVDKGFRNQSFYKKHFDTEEDRVNELFLKAESNGVLVKKCSVTVQEIQSHLEQGHVAIVLVNAVLLVCELCATPVKYCCFLPVGQKCFCRKPDYQGHFVVVCGFNRKTSSIFYNNPAYSDRVCCTSFSNFEEARRSYGTDEDILFIYKDG
;
A
#
# COMPACT_ATOMS: atom_id res chain seq x y z
N MET A 1 35.95 -64.42 -36.24
CA MET A 1 36.62 -64.56 -34.93
C MET A 1 36.94 -63.16 -34.41
N ASN A 2 36.28 -62.80 -33.31
CA ASN A 2 36.68 -61.86 -32.25
C ASN A 2 37.71 -60.76 -32.57
N GLN A 3 37.34 -59.49 -32.37
CA GLN A 3 37.53 -58.88 -31.04
C GLN A 3 36.76 -57.58 -30.87
N THR A 4 35.98 -57.57 -29.80
CA THR A 4 35.26 -56.48 -29.16
C THR A 4 36.23 -55.46 -28.57
N LEU A 5 35.96 -54.17 -28.78
CA LEU A 5 36.47 -53.09 -27.93
C LEU A 5 35.26 -52.30 -27.41
N LEU A 6 34.97 -52.53 -26.14
CA LEU A 6 34.01 -51.78 -25.33
C LEU A 6 34.58 -50.39 -25.05
N ILE A 7 33.86 -49.34 -25.46
CA ILE A 7 34.06 -47.99 -24.95
C ILE A 7 32.88 -47.70 -24.04
N ASN A 8 33.17 -47.59 -22.74
CA ASN A 8 32.23 -47.23 -21.70
C ASN A 8 31.71 -45.81 -21.95
N PHE A 9 30.43 -45.67 -22.27
CA PHE A 9 29.69 -44.42 -22.11
C PHE A 9 29.36 -44.27 -20.64
N THR A 10 30.10 -43.42 -19.93
CA THR A 10 29.66 -42.93 -18.62
C THR A 10 28.53 -41.92 -18.85
N GLU A 11 27.32 -42.30 -18.44
CA GLU A 11 26.19 -41.41 -18.22
C GLU A 11 26.60 -40.28 -17.28
N THR A 12 26.82 -39.07 -17.79
CA THR A 12 26.88 -37.85 -16.95
C THR A 12 26.60 -36.55 -17.71
N GLN A 13 25.92 -36.62 -18.85
CA GLN A 13 25.50 -35.44 -19.60
C GLN A 13 23.98 -35.42 -19.80
N LEU A 14 23.23 -35.19 -18.72
CA LEU A 14 21.84 -34.71 -18.79
C LEU A 14 21.41 -34.27 -17.39
N TYR A 15 21.81 -33.05 -17.00
CA TYR A 15 21.10 -32.14 -16.09
C TYR A 15 21.97 -30.88 -15.95
N ARG A 16 21.96 -30.02 -16.98
CA ARG A 16 22.32 -28.61 -16.80
C ARG A 16 21.01 -27.86 -16.64
N GLU A 17 20.58 -27.74 -15.40
CA GLU A 17 19.57 -26.75 -15.02
C GLU A 17 20.15 -25.38 -15.36
N THR A 18 19.51 -24.69 -16.30
CA THR A 18 19.71 -23.26 -16.49
C THR A 18 19.10 -22.55 -15.29
N HIS A 19 19.88 -22.42 -14.21
CA HIS A 19 19.62 -21.39 -13.21
C HIS A 19 19.98 -20.05 -13.86
N THR A 20 19.00 -19.44 -14.51
CA THR A 20 19.03 -18.02 -14.78
C THR A 20 18.97 -17.37 -13.40
N ASP A 21 20.11 -16.96 -12.85
CA ASP A 21 20.13 -16.07 -11.71
C ASP A 21 19.39 -14.80 -12.14
N CYS A 22 18.10 -14.71 -11.77
CA CYS A 22 17.34 -13.48 -11.90
C CYS A 22 18.09 -12.43 -11.10
N ILE A 23 18.72 -11.47 -11.77
CA ILE A 23 19.40 -10.36 -11.10
C ILE A 23 18.32 -9.59 -10.34
N MET A 24 18.18 -9.89 -9.05
CA MET A 24 17.31 -9.14 -8.17
C MET A 24 17.98 -7.82 -7.86
N ASN A 25 17.23 -6.72 -7.99
CA ASN A 25 17.76 -5.42 -7.60
C ASN A 25 17.90 -5.40 -6.07
N ASP A 26 19.11 -5.07 -5.61
CA ASP A 26 19.42 -4.92 -4.19
C ASP A 26 18.62 -3.77 -3.55
N ASP A 27 18.25 -2.78 -4.35
CA ASP A 27 17.42 -1.65 -3.96
C ASP A 27 16.59 -1.11 -5.13
N VAL A 28 15.43 -0.56 -4.79
CA VAL A 28 14.52 0.13 -5.71
C VAL A 28 14.04 1.39 -5.02
N MET A 29 14.06 2.52 -5.71
CA MET A 29 13.43 3.75 -5.25
C MET A 29 12.79 4.46 -6.44
N LEU A 30 11.47 4.34 -6.55
CA LEU A 30 10.68 4.93 -7.63
C LEU A 30 10.45 6.41 -7.34
N ASN A 31 10.61 7.26 -8.36
CA ASN A 31 10.44 8.71 -8.25
C ASN A 31 8.95 9.10 -8.23
N VAL A 32 8.24 8.70 -7.19
CA VAL A 32 6.86 9.10 -6.93
C VAL A 32 6.87 10.50 -6.30
N PRO A 33 6.15 11.48 -6.86
CA PRO A 33 6.09 12.82 -6.28
C PRO A 33 5.42 12.79 -4.91
N VAL A 34 5.84 13.70 -4.03
CA VAL A 34 5.28 13.83 -2.68
C VAL A 34 4.21 14.90 -2.70
N ILE A 35 2.98 14.53 -2.33
CA ILE A 35 1.86 15.46 -2.18
C ILE A 35 1.37 15.38 -0.74
N ARG A 36 1.32 16.54 -0.09
CA ARG A 36 0.89 16.66 1.30
C ARG A 36 -0.63 16.66 1.37
N GLN A 37 -1.18 15.90 2.31
CA GLN A 37 -2.60 15.98 2.67
C GLN A 37 -2.93 17.36 3.26
N LEU A 38 -4.14 17.84 3.01
CA LEU A 38 -4.60 19.16 3.45
C LEU A 38 -5.44 19.08 4.72
N TYR A 39 -6.11 17.96 4.95
CA TYR A 39 -7.02 17.73 6.05
C TYR A 39 -6.57 16.52 6.88
N HIS A 40 -7.33 16.21 7.92
CA HIS A 40 -7.02 15.08 8.79
C HIS A 40 -7.45 13.73 8.22
N TRP A 41 -8.33 13.75 7.23
CA TRP A 41 -9.01 12.59 6.67
C TRP A 41 -8.58 12.23 5.23
N ASP A 42 -7.93 13.15 4.51
CA ASP A 42 -7.65 13.04 3.08
C ASP A 42 -6.30 12.38 2.75
N CYS A 43 -5.66 11.70 3.71
CA CYS A 43 -4.36 11.03 3.47
C CYS A 43 -4.42 10.02 2.31
N GLY A 44 -5.54 9.29 2.16
CA GLY A 44 -5.75 8.37 1.04
C GLY A 44 -5.92 9.07 -0.31
N LEU A 45 -6.57 10.24 -0.33
CA LEU A 45 -6.70 11.08 -1.53
C LEU A 45 -5.35 11.68 -1.94
N ALA A 46 -4.56 12.16 -0.98
CA ALA A 46 -3.20 12.61 -1.23
C ALA A 46 -2.33 11.49 -1.81
N CYS A 47 -2.42 10.27 -1.26
CA CYS A 47 -1.76 9.09 -1.82
C CYS A 47 -2.21 8.77 -3.25
N SER A 48 -3.51 8.84 -3.50
CA SER A 48 -4.08 8.62 -4.84
C SER A 48 -3.52 9.62 -5.86
N ARG A 49 -3.42 10.91 -5.49
CA ARG A 49 -2.81 11.94 -6.35
C ARG A 49 -1.33 11.69 -6.61
N MET A 50 -0.56 11.27 -5.58
CA MET A 50 0.85 10.93 -5.74
C MET A 50 1.04 9.81 -6.77
N VAL A 51 0.21 8.77 -6.68
CA VAL A 51 0.22 7.64 -7.60
C VAL A 51 -0.19 8.05 -9.01
N LEU A 52 -1.27 8.82 -9.16
CA LEU A 52 -1.74 9.30 -10.47
C LEU A 52 -0.67 10.15 -11.17
N GLU A 53 -0.03 11.07 -10.45
CA GLU A 53 1.05 11.89 -10.99
C GLU A 53 2.28 11.05 -11.41
N TYR A 54 2.55 9.95 -10.71
CA TYR A 54 3.63 9.02 -11.07
C TYR A 54 3.32 8.16 -12.31
N LEU A 55 2.04 7.85 -12.52
CA LEU A 55 1.56 7.04 -13.64
C LEU A 55 1.34 7.90 -14.89
N ASN A 56 0.23 8.63 -14.89
CA ASN A 56 -0.28 9.49 -15.93
C ASN A 56 -1.13 10.56 -15.23
N PRO A 57 -0.62 11.81 -15.10
CA PRO A 57 -1.33 12.86 -14.41
C PRO A 57 -2.74 13.08 -14.95
N VAL A 58 -3.70 13.16 -14.04
CA VAL A 58 -5.08 13.61 -14.33
C VAL A 58 -5.23 15.06 -13.89
N SER A 59 -6.11 15.81 -14.56
CA SER A 59 -6.38 17.19 -14.15
C SER A 59 -7.07 17.24 -12.77
N GLU A 60 -6.92 18.35 -12.05
CA GLU A 60 -7.61 18.56 -10.78
C GLU A 60 -9.13 18.45 -10.93
N GLU A 61 -9.69 18.97 -12.03
CA GLU A 61 -11.12 18.93 -12.33
C GLU A 61 -11.62 17.49 -12.55
N GLU A 62 -10.82 16.66 -13.23
CA GLU A 62 -11.12 15.25 -13.44
C GLU A 62 -11.07 14.45 -12.13
N PHE A 63 -10.05 14.69 -11.31
CA PHE A 63 -9.93 14.06 -9.99
C PHE A 63 -11.11 14.42 -9.09
N GLN A 64 -11.46 15.71 -9.00
CA GLN A 64 -12.59 16.17 -8.21
C GLN A 64 -13.93 15.63 -8.73
N ARG A 65 -14.11 15.57 -10.05
CA ARG A 65 -15.31 14.96 -10.66
C ARG A 65 -15.41 13.48 -10.32
N ALA A 66 -14.31 12.73 -10.37
CA ALA A 66 -14.31 11.32 -9.98
C ALA A 66 -14.68 11.13 -8.50
N CYS A 67 -14.15 11.96 -7.59
CA CYS A 67 -14.54 11.94 -6.18
C CYS A 67 -16.02 12.28 -5.96
N LEU A 68 -16.56 13.25 -6.71
CA LEU A 68 -17.98 13.62 -6.63
C LEU A 68 -18.89 12.52 -7.16
N ASP A 69 -18.57 11.94 -8.32
CA ASP A 69 -19.33 10.84 -8.93
C ASP A 69 -19.36 9.59 -8.05
N LEU A 70 -18.32 9.37 -7.26
CA LEU A 70 -18.20 8.26 -6.31
C LEU A 70 -18.72 8.61 -4.91
N GLU A 71 -19.29 9.81 -4.74
CA GLU A 71 -19.92 10.28 -3.49
C GLU A 71 -18.96 10.20 -2.28
N PHE A 72 -17.69 10.56 -2.48
CA PHE A 72 -16.69 10.53 -1.41
C PHE A 72 -17.10 11.40 -0.22
N THR A 73 -16.90 10.85 0.98
CA THR A 73 -17.11 11.55 2.25
C THR A 73 -15.76 11.88 2.90
N GLU A 74 -15.79 12.51 4.07
CA GLU A 74 -14.60 12.68 4.92
C GLU A 74 -14.15 11.38 5.60
N SER A 75 -14.74 10.23 5.26
CA SER A 75 -14.39 8.90 5.75
C SER A 75 -13.96 8.03 4.57
N VAL A 76 -12.68 8.09 4.24
CA VAL A 76 -12.10 7.43 3.07
C VAL A 76 -11.51 6.07 3.48
N TRP A 77 -11.99 5.00 2.85
CA TRP A 77 -11.54 3.63 3.04
C TRP A 77 -10.73 3.14 1.84
N THR A 78 -9.97 2.05 2.01
CA THR A 78 -9.16 1.49 0.91
C THR A 78 -10.01 1.07 -0.29
N ILE A 79 -11.24 0.57 -0.04
CA ILE A 79 -12.18 0.24 -1.11
C ILE A 79 -12.61 1.48 -1.91
N ASP A 80 -12.79 2.64 -1.26
CA ASP A 80 -13.09 3.90 -1.94
C ASP A 80 -11.95 4.25 -2.92
N LEU A 81 -10.70 4.12 -2.45
CA LEU A 81 -9.52 4.36 -3.29
C LEU A 81 -9.45 3.39 -4.48
N ALA A 82 -9.83 2.12 -4.29
CA ALA A 82 -9.88 1.14 -5.39
C ALA A 82 -10.95 1.52 -6.44
N TYR A 83 -12.13 1.97 -6.00
CA TYR A 83 -13.15 2.53 -6.89
C TYR A 83 -12.66 3.77 -7.64
N LEU A 84 -11.91 4.65 -6.98
CA LEU A 84 -11.29 5.82 -7.61
C LEU A 84 -10.28 5.41 -8.70
N MET A 85 -9.41 4.44 -8.41
CA MET A 85 -8.49 3.90 -9.42
C MET A 85 -9.25 3.31 -10.61
N CYS A 86 -10.31 2.54 -10.35
CA CYS A 86 -11.17 1.98 -11.39
C CYS A 86 -11.82 3.06 -12.26
N LYS A 87 -12.40 4.09 -11.64
CA LYS A 87 -13.08 5.21 -12.30
C LYS A 87 -12.11 6.01 -13.20
N LEU A 88 -10.86 6.15 -12.78
CA LEU A 88 -9.79 6.83 -13.53
C LEU A 88 -9.02 5.90 -14.48
N GLY A 89 -9.48 4.66 -14.68
CA GLY A 89 -8.87 3.72 -15.64
C GLY A 89 -7.50 3.19 -15.21
N VAL A 90 -7.13 3.30 -13.93
CA VAL A 90 -5.88 2.79 -13.37
C VAL A 90 -6.02 1.31 -13.05
N ARG A 91 -5.13 0.47 -13.62
CA ARG A 91 -5.04 -0.94 -13.27
C ARG A 91 -4.60 -1.09 -11.81
N HIS A 92 -5.36 -1.87 -11.04
CA HIS A 92 -5.16 -2.02 -9.60
C HIS A 92 -5.56 -3.41 -9.10
N CYS A 93 -5.13 -3.76 -7.89
CA CYS A 93 -5.58 -4.93 -7.14
C CYS A 93 -5.59 -4.60 -5.64
N PHE A 94 -6.76 -4.61 -5.02
CA PHE A 94 -6.91 -4.40 -3.59
C PHE A 94 -6.83 -5.74 -2.86
N CYS A 95 -5.86 -5.92 -1.96
CA CYS A 95 -5.76 -7.07 -1.07
C CYS A 95 -6.09 -6.66 0.37
N THR A 96 -6.88 -7.48 1.06
CA THR A 96 -7.33 -7.24 2.45
C THR A 96 -7.61 -8.56 3.17
N GLN A 97 -7.61 -8.57 4.51
CA GLN A 97 -8.10 -9.66 5.34
C GLN A 97 -9.62 -9.63 5.55
N THR A 98 -10.27 -8.48 5.31
CA THR A 98 -11.68 -8.26 5.66
C THR A 98 -12.44 -7.77 4.44
N LEU A 99 -13.47 -8.54 4.03
CA LEU A 99 -14.38 -8.11 2.96
C LEU A 99 -15.58 -7.42 3.62
N GLY A 100 -15.56 -6.08 3.64
CA GLY A 100 -16.53 -5.27 4.38
C GLY A 100 -15.91 -4.61 5.61
N VAL A 101 -16.76 -4.25 6.57
CA VAL A 101 -16.34 -3.69 7.86
C VAL A 101 -16.26 -4.80 8.91
N ASP A 102 -15.13 -4.90 9.62
CA ASP A 102 -15.04 -5.78 10.80
C ASP A 102 -15.91 -5.21 11.93
N LYS A 103 -16.93 -5.97 12.32
CA LYS A 103 -17.83 -5.63 13.45
C LYS A 103 -17.09 -5.49 14.77
N GLY A 104 -15.89 -6.06 14.90
CA GLY A 104 -14.98 -5.85 16.03
C GLY A 104 -14.51 -4.40 16.19
N PHE A 105 -14.51 -3.60 15.11
CA PHE A 105 -14.12 -2.19 15.14
C PHE A 105 -15.12 -1.28 15.87
N ARG A 106 -16.33 -1.75 16.17
CA ARG A 106 -17.34 -0.99 16.94
C ARG A 106 -16.81 -0.45 18.28
N ASN A 107 -15.82 -1.12 18.86
CA ASN A 107 -15.24 -0.75 20.16
C ASN A 107 -14.07 0.25 20.07
N GLN A 108 -13.47 0.43 18.89
CA GLN A 108 -12.37 1.37 18.64
C GLN A 108 -12.90 2.81 18.61
N SER A 109 -12.30 3.72 19.40
CA SER A 109 -12.80 5.10 19.54
C SER A 109 -12.81 5.90 18.24
N PHE A 110 -11.95 5.54 17.29
CA PHE A 110 -11.87 6.17 15.97
C PHE A 110 -13.16 5.98 15.15
N TYR A 111 -13.80 4.83 15.25
CA TYR A 111 -14.95 4.45 14.41
C TYR A 111 -16.33 4.79 15.03
N LYS A 112 -16.38 5.25 16.29
CA LYS A 112 -17.63 5.33 17.09
C LYS A 112 -18.67 6.36 16.65
N LYS A 113 -18.32 7.42 15.92
CA LYS A 113 -19.27 8.52 15.65
C LYS A 113 -20.21 8.29 14.45
N HIS A 114 -19.85 7.40 13.51
CA HIS A 114 -20.58 7.18 12.25
C HIS A 114 -20.62 5.71 11.81
N PHE A 115 -20.43 4.76 12.74
CA PHE A 115 -20.19 3.35 12.42
C PHE A 115 -21.29 2.72 11.58
N ASP A 116 -22.56 2.85 11.98
CA ASP A 116 -23.65 2.11 11.35
C ASP A 116 -23.92 2.56 9.90
N THR A 117 -23.81 3.87 9.60
CA THR A 117 -23.99 4.39 8.23
C THR A 117 -22.80 4.13 7.32
N GLU A 118 -21.58 4.15 7.86
CA GLU A 118 -20.37 3.82 7.10
C GLU A 118 -20.23 2.30 6.88
N GLU A 119 -20.70 1.49 7.82
CA GLU A 119 -20.74 0.02 7.69
C GLU A 119 -21.58 -0.40 6.49
N ASP A 120 -22.83 0.08 6.39
CA ASP A 120 -23.71 -0.26 5.26
C ASP A 120 -23.12 0.18 3.92
N ARG A 121 -22.60 1.41 3.84
CA ARG A 121 -21.98 1.96 2.63
C ARG A 121 -20.76 1.14 2.18
N VAL A 122 -19.82 0.88 3.09
CA VAL A 122 -18.59 0.14 2.78
C VAL A 122 -18.91 -1.31 2.41
N ASN A 123 -19.82 -1.96 3.14
CA ASN A 123 -20.27 -3.31 2.79
C ASN A 123 -20.90 -3.36 1.39
N GLU A 124 -21.70 -2.36 1.02
CA GLU A 124 -22.29 -2.27 -0.31
C GLU A 124 -21.22 -2.12 -1.41
N LEU A 125 -20.17 -1.33 -1.17
CA LEU A 125 -19.03 -1.22 -2.10
C LEU A 125 -18.33 -2.56 -2.29
N PHE A 126 -18.04 -3.30 -1.22
CA PHE A 126 -17.45 -4.64 -1.35
C PHE A 126 -18.37 -5.61 -2.10
N LEU A 127 -19.68 -5.58 -1.84
CA LEU A 127 -20.66 -6.43 -2.54
C LEU A 127 -20.74 -6.14 -4.04
N LYS A 128 -20.55 -4.88 -4.44
CA LYS A 128 -20.64 -4.43 -5.83
C LYS A 128 -19.28 -4.34 -6.54
N ALA A 129 -18.17 -4.61 -5.86
CA ALA A 129 -16.83 -4.39 -6.40
C ALA A 129 -16.61 -5.11 -7.73
N GLU A 130 -16.88 -6.43 -7.77
CA GLU A 130 -16.68 -7.25 -8.98
C GLU A 130 -17.51 -6.75 -10.16
N SER A 131 -18.79 -6.44 -9.96
CA SER A 131 -19.68 -5.96 -11.02
C SER A 131 -19.34 -4.55 -11.52
N ASN A 132 -18.58 -3.79 -10.74
CA ASN A 132 -18.05 -2.47 -11.12
C ASN A 132 -16.60 -2.54 -11.65
N GLY A 133 -16.01 -3.73 -11.78
CA GLY A 133 -14.64 -3.90 -12.26
C GLY A 133 -13.55 -3.58 -11.24
N VAL A 134 -13.90 -3.42 -9.96
CA VAL A 134 -12.95 -3.20 -8.87
C VAL A 134 -12.41 -4.56 -8.40
N LEU A 135 -11.11 -4.79 -8.58
CA LEU A 135 -10.48 -6.06 -8.23
C LEU A 135 -10.12 -6.10 -6.76
N VAL A 136 -10.83 -6.94 -6.00
CA VAL A 136 -10.60 -7.17 -4.56
C VAL A 136 -10.24 -8.63 -4.30
N LYS A 137 -9.22 -8.87 -3.47
CA LYS A 137 -8.77 -10.21 -3.04
C LYS A 137 -8.70 -10.28 -1.53
N LYS A 138 -9.32 -11.32 -0.97
CA LYS A 138 -9.17 -11.65 0.45
C LYS A 138 -7.90 -12.48 0.66
N CYS A 139 -6.77 -11.84 0.93
CA CYS A 139 -5.50 -12.54 1.14
C CYS A 139 -4.49 -11.69 1.92
N SER A 140 -3.53 -12.36 2.57
CA SER A 140 -2.34 -11.68 3.07
C SER A 140 -1.36 -11.48 1.94
N VAL A 141 -0.56 -10.42 2.06
CA VAL A 141 0.54 -10.12 1.15
C VAL A 141 1.84 -10.15 1.96
N THR A 142 2.89 -10.70 1.38
CA THR A 142 4.24 -10.75 1.96
C THR A 142 5.08 -9.55 1.51
N VAL A 143 6.13 -9.21 2.28
CA VAL A 143 7.10 -8.19 1.85
C VAL A 143 7.71 -8.54 0.49
N GLN A 144 7.96 -9.82 0.23
CA GLN A 144 8.56 -10.29 -1.01
C GLN A 144 7.65 -10.02 -2.23
N GLU A 145 6.33 -10.17 -2.07
CA GLU A 145 5.37 -9.80 -3.11
C GLU A 145 5.34 -8.29 -3.33
N ILE A 146 5.41 -7.49 -2.26
CA ILE A 146 5.53 -6.02 -2.36
C ILE A 146 6.82 -5.63 -3.10
N GLN A 147 7.95 -6.25 -2.76
CA GLN A 147 9.23 -6.02 -3.43
C GLN A 147 9.16 -6.38 -4.92
N SER A 148 8.61 -7.55 -5.25
CA SER A 148 8.46 -8.01 -6.64
C SER A 148 7.58 -7.06 -7.46
N HIS A 149 6.57 -6.46 -6.83
CA HIS A 149 5.73 -5.43 -7.45
C HIS A 149 6.52 -4.14 -7.71
N LEU A 150 7.29 -3.66 -6.73
CA LEU A 150 8.13 -2.46 -6.85
C LEU A 150 9.26 -2.62 -7.88
N GLU A 151 9.86 -3.81 -8.00
CA GLU A 151 10.90 -4.13 -8.99
C GLU A 151 10.41 -3.96 -10.43
N GLN A 152 9.11 -4.10 -10.66
CA GLN A 152 8.47 -3.90 -11.97
C GLN A 152 8.12 -2.42 -12.24
N GLY A 153 8.54 -1.49 -11.38
CA GLY A 153 8.22 -0.06 -11.50
C GLY A 153 6.80 0.28 -11.09
N HIS A 154 6.12 -0.62 -10.38
CA HIS A 154 4.78 -0.42 -9.85
C HIS A 154 4.82 0.13 -8.41
N VAL A 155 3.71 0.65 -7.90
CA VAL A 155 3.62 1.24 -6.54
C VAL A 155 2.45 0.67 -5.77
N ALA A 156 2.39 0.90 -4.46
CA ALA A 156 1.26 0.48 -3.64
C ALA A 156 0.84 1.57 -2.65
N ILE A 157 -0.48 1.75 -2.48
CA ILE A 157 -1.04 2.51 -1.36
C ILE A 157 -1.30 1.51 -0.23
N VAL A 158 -0.76 1.78 0.96
CA VAL A 158 -0.82 0.85 2.10
C VAL A 158 -1.44 1.56 3.30
N LEU A 159 -2.42 0.92 3.93
CA LEU A 159 -2.94 1.36 5.22
C LEU A 159 -2.03 0.87 6.34
N VAL A 160 -1.62 1.78 7.22
CA VAL A 160 -0.77 1.45 8.37
C VAL A 160 -1.36 1.99 9.66
N ASN A 161 -1.00 1.36 10.78
CA ASN A 161 -1.15 2.00 12.08
C ASN A 161 -0.04 3.02 12.29
N ALA A 162 -0.38 4.30 12.17
CA ALA A 162 0.55 5.42 12.29
C ALA A 162 1.19 5.55 13.68
N VAL A 163 0.59 4.93 14.71
CA VAL A 163 1.17 4.89 16.07
C VAL A 163 2.39 3.98 16.13
N LEU A 164 2.42 2.93 15.29
CA LEU A 164 3.48 1.93 15.24
C LEU A 164 4.54 2.23 14.18
N LEU A 165 4.16 2.91 13.08
CA LEU A 165 5.08 3.21 11.99
C LEU A 165 6.13 4.27 12.42
N VAL A 166 7.39 3.85 12.50
CA VAL A 166 8.54 4.69 12.85
C VAL A 166 9.40 4.90 11.63
N CYS A 167 9.64 6.17 11.28
CA CYS A 167 10.59 6.54 10.24
C CYS A 167 12.00 6.68 10.83
N GLU A 168 12.99 6.04 10.21
CA GLU A 168 14.40 6.05 10.61
C GLU A 168 15.13 7.33 10.16
N LEU A 169 14.56 8.07 9.20
CA LEU A 169 15.13 9.32 8.67
C LEU A 169 14.55 10.57 9.33
N CYS A 170 13.33 10.49 9.86
CA CYS A 170 12.64 11.64 10.42
C CYS A 170 13.02 11.81 11.89
N ALA A 171 13.63 12.96 12.23
CA ALA A 171 14.04 13.29 13.60
C ALA A 171 12.88 13.39 14.60
N THR A 172 11.62 13.45 14.16
CA THR A 172 10.45 13.53 15.05
C THR A 172 9.27 12.77 14.45
N PRO A 173 8.62 11.88 15.23
CA PRO A 173 7.39 11.22 14.81
C PRO A 173 6.29 12.26 14.54
N VAL A 174 5.52 12.07 13.48
CA VAL A 174 4.33 12.89 13.24
C VAL A 174 3.34 12.66 14.38
N LYS A 175 2.82 13.75 14.96
CA LYS A 175 1.74 13.67 15.95
C LYS A 175 0.40 13.76 15.25
N TYR A 176 -0.18 12.60 14.96
CA TYR A 176 -1.41 12.48 14.20
C TYR A 176 -2.70 12.76 15.00
N CYS A 177 -2.61 12.93 16.32
CA CYS A 177 -3.79 13.04 17.20
C CYS A 177 -4.65 14.30 16.98
N CYS A 178 -4.05 15.42 16.53
CA CYS A 178 -4.75 16.71 16.50
C CYS A 178 -4.39 17.57 15.27
N PHE A 179 -3.59 17.06 14.33
CA PHE A 179 -3.04 17.81 13.19
C PHE A 179 -2.54 19.20 13.59
N LEU A 180 -1.93 19.31 14.77
CA LEU A 180 -1.35 20.57 15.22
C LEU A 180 -0.12 20.88 14.36
N PRO A 181 0.15 22.18 14.10
CA PRO A 181 1.40 22.59 13.46
C PRO A 181 2.62 21.98 14.15
N VAL A 182 3.66 21.70 13.36
CA VAL A 182 4.95 21.21 13.84
C VAL A 182 5.40 22.05 15.04
N GLY A 183 5.68 21.39 16.17
CA GLY A 183 6.16 22.04 17.40
C GLY A 183 5.11 22.23 18.50
N GLN A 184 3.82 22.02 18.25
CA GLN A 184 2.81 22.08 19.32
C GLN A 184 2.59 20.72 20.00
N LYS A 185 2.47 20.74 21.34
CA LYS A 185 2.14 19.55 22.14
C LYS A 185 0.62 19.39 22.19
N CYS A 186 0.08 18.32 21.58
CA CYS A 186 -1.29 17.90 21.91
C CYS A 186 -1.28 17.08 23.21
N PHE A 187 -2.25 17.33 24.09
CA PHE A 187 -2.41 16.65 25.39
C PHE A 187 -3.38 15.46 25.33
N CYS A 188 -3.83 15.08 24.14
CA CYS A 188 -4.62 13.87 23.98
C CYS A 188 -3.80 12.64 24.35
N ARG A 189 -4.49 11.64 24.90
CA ARG A 189 -3.91 10.31 25.15
C ARG A 189 -3.43 9.75 23.81
N LYS A 190 -2.29 9.05 23.81
CA LYS A 190 -1.86 8.30 22.63
C LYS A 190 -2.98 7.30 22.30
N PRO A 191 -3.57 7.34 21.10
CA PRO A 191 -4.53 6.33 20.70
C PRO A 191 -3.81 4.99 20.52
N ASP A 192 -4.52 3.88 20.75
CA ASP A 192 -3.97 2.53 20.52
C ASP A 192 -3.89 2.21 19.01
N TYR A 193 -4.68 2.90 18.20
CA TYR A 193 -4.72 2.77 16.75
C TYR A 193 -4.99 4.10 16.08
N GLN A 194 -4.30 4.36 14.98
CA GLN A 194 -4.61 5.44 14.05
C GLN A 194 -4.28 5.02 12.62
N GLY A 195 -5.31 4.75 11.82
CA GLY A 195 -5.15 4.43 10.41
C GLY A 195 -4.56 5.61 9.62
N HIS A 196 -3.62 5.31 8.74
CA HIS A 196 -2.99 6.30 7.87
C HIS A 196 -2.53 5.66 6.56
N PHE A 197 -2.82 6.30 5.43
CA PHE A 197 -2.35 5.82 4.13
C PHE A 197 -0.97 6.36 3.81
N VAL A 198 -0.12 5.51 3.24
CA VAL A 198 1.18 5.86 2.68
C VAL A 198 1.35 5.26 1.28
N VAL A 199 2.20 5.85 0.45
CA VAL A 199 2.59 5.24 -0.83
C VAL A 199 3.93 4.55 -0.64
N VAL A 200 3.95 3.23 -0.74
CA VAL A 200 5.20 2.45 -0.79
C VAL A 200 5.77 2.56 -2.19
N CYS A 201 7.00 3.08 -2.28
CA CYS A 201 7.65 3.45 -3.54
C CYS A 201 9.06 2.86 -3.68
N GLY A 202 9.53 2.05 -2.73
CA GLY A 202 10.84 1.43 -2.83
C GLY A 202 11.20 0.52 -1.68
N PHE A 203 12.35 -0.13 -1.80
CA PHE A 203 12.97 -0.93 -0.76
C PHE A 203 14.49 -0.96 -0.90
N ASN A 204 15.17 -1.41 0.14
CA ASN A 204 16.58 -1.78 0.12
C ASN A 204 16.76 -3.10 0.87
N ARG A 205 17.22 -4.15 0.18
CA ARG A 205 17.41 -5.50 0.76
C ARG A 205 18.60 -5.54 1.71
N LYS A 206 19.66 -4.79 1.42
CA LYS A 206 20.89 -4.75 2.23
C LYS A 206 20.62 -4.17 3.62
N THR A 207 19.82 -3.11 3.70
CA THR A 207 19.41 -2.50 4.97
C THR A 207 18.08 -3.04 5.49
N SER A 208 17.40 -3.92 4.73
CA SER A 208 16.06 -4.44 5.03
C SER A 208 15.07 -3.32 5.32
N SER A 209 14.99 -2.35 4.40
CA SER A 209 14.20 -1.12 4.58
C SER A 209 13.15 -0.93 3.47
N ILE A 210 11.98 -0.40 3.82
CA ILE A 210 10.96 0.11 2.89
C ILE A 210 11.06 1.62 2.78
N PHE A 211 10.99 2.14 1.55
CA PHE A 211 10.81 3.56 1.25
C PHE A 211 9.34 3.87 0.95
N TYR A 212 8.85 4.97 1.52
CA TYR A 212 7.47 5.37 1.36
C TYR A 212 7.28 6.89 1.40
N ASN A 213 6.35 7.39 0.59
CA ASN A 213 5.87 8.76 0.70
C ASN A 213 4.77 8.82 1.76
N ASN A 214 4.99 9.65 2.77
CA ASN A 214 4.03 9.90 3.84
C ASN A 214 3.34 11.25 3.56
N PRO A 215 2.03 11.28 3.29
CA PRO A 215 1.32 12.51 2.94
C PRO A 215 1.27 13.54 4.09
N ALA A 216 1.73 13.20 5.30
CA ALA A 216 1.93 14.18 6.36
C ALA A 216 3.11 15.15 6.09
N TYR A 217 4.01 14.80 5.16
CA TYR A 217 5.14 15.62 4.74
C TYR A 217 5.00 16.02 3.26
N SER A 218 5.71 17.08 2.84
CA SER A 218 5.64 17.63 1.48
C SER A 218 6.96 17.57 0.70
N ASP A 219 8.05 17.13 1.33
CA ASP A 219 9.41 17.43 0.87
C ASP A 219 10.38 16.24 0.99
N ARG A 220 9.89 15.05 1.33
CA ARG A 220 10.76 13.90 1.62
C ARG A 220 10.10 12.55 1.39
N VAL A 221 10.94 11.58 1.06
CA VAL A 221 10.65 10.15 1.16
C VAL A 221 11.03 9.67 2.56
N CYS A 222 10.16 8.90 3.19
CA CYS A 222 10.41 8.27 4.49
C CYS A 222 11.00 6.87 4.30
N CYS A 223 11.62 6.35 5.35
CA CYS A 223 12.24 5.02 5.37
C CYS A 223 11.99 4.35 6.72
N THR A 224 11.70 3.05 6.71
CA THR A 224 11.57 2.23 7.91
C THR A 224 12.09 0.82 7.63
N SER A 225 12.43 0.05 8.66
CA SER A 225 12.74 -1.38 8.51
C SER A 225 11.54 -2.22 8.04
N PHE A 226 11.80 -3.35 7.39
CA PHE A 226 10.79 -4.34 7.03
C PHE A 226 9.96 -4.79 8.23
N SER A 227 10.62 -5.02 9.38
CA SER A 227 9.95 -5.46 10.60
C SER A 227 8.94 -4.43 11.10
N ASN A 228 9.32 -3.16 11.16
CA ASN A 228 8.41 -2.12 11.65
C ASN A 228 7.30 -1.80 10.65
N PHE A 229 7.58 -1.87 9.35
CA PHE A 229 6.56 -1.77 8.31
C PHE A 229 5.52 -2.90 8.41
N GLU A 230 5.95 -4.16 8.54
CA GLU A 230 5.07 -5.31 8.74
C GLU A 230 4.23 -5.17 10.01
N GLU A 231 4.86 -4.80 11.14
CA GLU A 231 4.17 -4.54 12.40
C GLU A 231 3.07 -3.49 12.24
N ALA A 232 3.38 -2.37 11.58
CA ALA A 232 2.44 -1.27 11.40
C ALA A 232 1.30 -1.61 10.44
N ARG A 233 1.57 -2.24 9.29
CA ARG A 233 0.55 -2.56 8.27
C ARG A 233 -0.29 -3.80 8.61
N ARG A 234 0.17 -4.66 9.53
CA ARG A 234 -0.55 -5.88 9.95
C ARG A 234 -1.19 -5.74 11.33
N SER A 235 -1.04 -4.58 11.96
CA SER A 235 -1.69 -4.24 13.21
C SER A 235 -3.20 -4.36 13.07
N TYR A 236 -3.86 -4.83 14.13
CA TYR A 236 -5.32 -4.81 14.23
C TYR A 236 -5.86 -3.41 13.90
N GLY A 237 -6.92 -3.35 13.09
CA GLY A 237 -7.50 -2.10 12.56
C GLY A 237 -7.12 -1.77 11.12
N THR A 238 -6.03 -2.35 10.59
CA THR A 238 -5.57 -2.09 9.21
C THR A 238 -6.07 -3.08 8.17
N ASP A 239 -6.60 -4.23 8.60
CA ASP A 239 -7.01 -5.36 7.75
C ASP A 239 -5.91 -5.85 6.78
N GLU A 240 -4.65 -5.51 7.02
CA GLU A 240 -3.54 -5.72 6.07
C GLU A 240 -3.78 -5.08 4.70
N ASP A 241 -4.60 -4.01 4.65
CA ASP A 241 -5.03 -3.35 3.43
C ASP A 241 -3.84 -2.83 2.60
N ILE A 242 -3.75 -3.35 1.37
CA ILE A 242 -2.80 -2.90 0.35
C ILE A 242 -3.51 -2.80 -0.99
N LEU A 243 -3.45 -1.62 -1.59
CA LEU A 243 -3.90 -1.36 -2.94
C LEU A 243 -2.68 -1.32 -3.86
N PHE A 244 -2.44 -2.43 -4.55
CA PHE A 244 -1.43 -2.51 -5.59
C PHE A 244 -1.88 -1.71 -6.81
N ILE A 245 -0.98 -0.88 -7.32
CA ILE A 245 -1.21 -0.05 -8.49
C ILE A 245 -0.18 -0.40 -9.56
N TYR A 246 -0.66 -0.72 -10.76
CA TYR A 246 0.19 -1.16 -11.86
C TYR A 246 0.48 0.02 -12.78
N LYS A 247 1.78 0.24 -13.05
CA LYS A 247 2.23 1.13 -14.10
C LYS A 247 2.21 0.39 -15.44
N ASP A 248 1.66 1.03 -16.46
CA ASP A 248 1.77 0.50 -17.82
C ASP A 248 3.22 0.66 -18.30
N GLY A 249 3.73 -0.39 -18.93
CA GLY A 249 5.11 -0.49 -19.40
C GLY A 249 5.37 0.29 -20.69
#